data_AF-A0A2C9SXC9-F1
#
_entry.id   AF-A0A2C9SXC9-F1
#
_cell.length_a   1.000
_cell.length_b   1.000
_cell.length_c   1.000
_cell.angle_alpha   90.00
_cell.angle_beta   90.00
_cell.angle_gamma   90.00
#
_symmetry.space_group_name_H-M   'P 1'
#
loop_
_entity.id
_entity.type
_entity.pdbx_description
1 polymer ?
#
loop_
_entity_poly.entity_id
_entity_poly.type
_entity_poly.pdbx_seq_one_letter_code
_entity_poly.pdbx_strand_id
1 'polypeptide(L)'
;MAWFIYRKPGGRVALGVQYGHLRGYTTDGYGSRVASGLRDVFPMEEVLARADYLEDAHQRLENGEQVSGPAAGRYTQAIHLFDRQFGGRYMSNKQAAALRANPQLRIYDNPQQFVTCCYDQAKALCHPDRQATASQHRSPDVSHCRPGCGNIARTDQNVIQIRDAIAQHQAEISSSTTPIPLRGRLEQRITALQTIIDEHQDDAKP
;
A
#
# COMPACT_ATOMS: atom_id res chain seq x y z
N MET A 1 -2.22 -23.42 -2.37
CA MET A 1 -1.76 -22.76 -1.13
C MET A 1 -0.42 -22.11 -1.40
N ALA A 2 -0.36 -20.78 -1.41
CA ALA A 2 0.87 -19.97 -1.55
C ALA A 2 0.63 -18.53 -1.04
N TRP A 3 -0.15 -18.42 0.04
CA TRP A 3 -0.73 -17.18 0.56
C TRP A 3 0.32 -16.18 1.08
N PHE A 4 1.46 -16.68 1.54
CA PHE A 4 2.63 -15.86 1.89
C PHE A 4 3.29 -15.17 0.68
N ILE A 5 3.05 -15.66 -0.54
CA ILE A 5 3.54 -15.03 -1.79
C ILE A 5 2.60 -13.88 -2.19
N TYR A 6 1.28 -14.06 -2.08
CA TYR A 6 0.28 -13.01 -2.39
C TYR A 6 0.51 -11.72 -1.59
N ARG A 7 0.89 -11.88 -0.31
CA ARG A 7 1.10 -10.78 0.65
C ARG A 7 2.39 -9.99 0.44
N LYS A 8 3.25 -10.37 -0.52
CA LYS A 8 4.47 -9.62 -0.87
C LYS A 8 4.23 -8.68 -2.06
N PRO A 9 5.03 -7.61 -2.21
CA PRO A 9 4.97 -6.74 -3.38
C PRO A 9 5.28 -7.55 -4.65
N GLY A 10 4.41 -7.47 -5.67
CA GLY A 10 4.50 -8.33 -6.87
C GLY A 10 3.99 -9.76 -6.68
N GLY A 11 3.50 -10.11 -5.49
CA GLY A 11 2.97 -11.42 -5.13
C GLY A 11 1.83 -11.92 -6.01
N ARG A 12 0.96 -11.01 -6.47
CA ARG A 12 -0.09 -11.28 -7.46
C ARG A 12 0.48 -11.76 -8.79
N VAL A 13 1.54 -11.14 -9.29
CA VAL A 13 2.20 -11.53 -10.56
C VAL A 13 3.00 -12.82 -10.38
N ALA A 14 3.72 -12.95 -9.27
CA ALA A 14 4.50 -14.14 -8.94
C ALA A 14 3.59 -15.39 -8.83
N LEU A 15 2.41 -15.27 -8.23
CA LEU A 15 1.43 -16.35 -8.19
C LEU A 15 0.86 -16.68 -9.57
N GLY A 16 0.56 -15.67 -10.40
CA GLY A 16 0.10 -15.88 -11.77
C GLY A 16 1.13 -16.59 -12.65
N VAL A 17 2.41 -16.31 -12.48
CA VAL A 17 3.51 -16.95 -13.23
C VAL A 17 3.83 -18.34 -12.70
N GLN A 18 3.93 -18.53 -11.38
CA GLN A 18 4.33 -19.80 -10.77
C GLN A 18 3.24 -20.86 -10.71
N TYR A 19 1.96 -20.46 -10.66
CA TYR A 19 0.84 -21.39 -10.57
C TYR A 19 -0.14 -21.24 -11.74
N GLY A 20 0.19 -20.48 -12.77
CA GLY A 20 -0.68 -20.26 -13.94
C GLY A 20 -1.06 -21.53 -14.71
N HIS A 21 -0.32 -22.63 -14.53
CA HIS A 21 -0.58 -23.94 -15.11
C HIS A 21 -1.53 -24.82 -14.27
N LEU A 22 -1.78 -24.47 -13.00
CA LEU A 22 -2.88 -25.02 -12.21
C LEU A 22 -4.13 -24.18 -12.53
N ARG A 23 -4.91 -24.60 -13.53
CA ARG A 23 -6.09 -23.87 -14.03
C ARG A 23 -6.97 -23.34 -12.90
N GLY A 24 -6.95 -22.02 -12.73
CA GLY A 24 -7.69 -21.29 -11.70
C GLY A 24 -7.53 -19.78 -11.85
N TYR A 25 -7.99 -19.24 -12.98
CA TYR A 25 -8.41 -17.85 -13.25
C TYR A 25 -7.90 -16.74 -12.31
N THR A 26 -6.80 -16.06 -12.68
CA THR A 26 -6.53 -14.69 -12.22
C THR A 26 -5.78 -13.89 -13.28
N THR A 27 -6.51 -13.08 -14.04
CA THR A 27 -6.09 -11.79 -14.62
C THR A 27 -7.33 -11.25 -15.34
N ASP A 28 -7.81 -10.10 -14.90
CA ASP A 28 -9.04 -9.48 -15.39
C ASP A 28 -9.09 -9.46 -16.93
N GLY A 29 -10.11 -10.10 -17.51
CA GLY A 29 -10.58 -9.73 -18.85
C GLY A 29 -10.24 -10.60 -20.06
N TYR A 30 -9.99 -11.91 -19.94
CA TYR A 30 -10.05 -12.81 -21.10
C TYR A 30 -10.90 -14.06 -20.83
N GLY A 31 -12.12 -14.08 -21.40
CA GLY A 31 -12.86 -15.31 -21.74
C GLY A 31 -13.75 -15.98 -20.68
N SER A 32 -15.02 -15.53 -20.59
CA SER A 32 -16.25 -16.35 -20.50
C SER A 32 -16.40 -17.55 -19.51
N ARG A 33 -17.37 -17.38 -18.59
CA ARG A 33 -18.45 -18.31 -18.11
C ARG A 33 -18.14 -19.57 -17.24
N VAL A 34 -18.44 -19.36 -15.94
CA VAL A 34 -19.08 -20.22 -14.89
C VAL A 34 -18.32 -21.40 -14.25
N ALA A 35 -18.06 -21.25 -12.94
CA ALA A 35 -18.41 -22.25 -11.90
C ALA A 35 -18.72 -21.50 -10.58
N SER A 36 -19.94 -21.71 -10.08
CA SER A 36 -20.53 -21.07 -8.89
C SER A 36 -19.86 -21.57 -7.60
N GLY A 37 -19.20 -20.69 -6.84
CA GLY A 37 -18.70 -20.98 -5.49
C GLY A 37 -17.43 -20.24 -5.07
N LEU A 38 -16.56 -19.86 -6.02
CA LEU A 38 -15.29 -19.18 -5.75
C LEU A 38 -15.37 -17.65 -5.81
N ARG A 39 -16.52 -17.07 -6.18
CA ARG A 39 -16.70 -15.63 -6.39
C ARG A 39 -16.62 -14.80 -5.11
N ASP A 40 -17.00 -15.36 -3.97
CA ASP A 40 -17.13 -14.60 -2.72
C ASP A 40 -15.94 -14.75 -1.77
N VAL A 41 -15.06 -15.73 -2.03
CA VAL A 41 -13.88 -16.01 -1.20
C VAL A 41 -12.81 -14.93 -1.36
N PHE A 42 -12.47 -14.55 -2.59
CA PHE A 42 -11.42 -13.54 -2.85
C PHE A 42 -11.79 -12.13 -2.37
N PRO A 43 -13.03 -11.65 -2.57
CA PRO A 43 -13.44 -10.37 -1.99
C PRO A 43 -13.38 -10.37 -0.46
N MET A 44 -13.70 -11.49 0.20
CA MET A 44 -13.68 -11.58 1.66
C MET A 44 -12.25 -11.55 2.21
N GLU A 45 -11.34 -12.31 1.61
CA GLU A 45 -9.91 -12.33 1.99
C GLU A 45 -9.25 -10.95 1.84
N GLU A 46 -9.55 -10.21 0.76
CA GLU A 46 -9.02 -8.84 0.60
C GLU A 46 -9.54 -7.88 1.68
N VAL A 47 -10.76 -8.09 2.17
CA VAL A 47 -11.33 -7.27 3.24
C VAL A 47 -10.78 -7.67 4.60
N LEU A 48 -10.59 -8.96 4.87
CA LEU A 48 -9.93 -9.43 6.09
C LEU A 48 -8.49 -8.92 6.17
N ALA A 49 -7.72 -9.05 5.09
CA ALA A 49 -6.35 -8.52 5.04
C ALA A 49 -6.30 -7.00 5.26
N ARG A 50 -7.31 -6.26 4.78
CA ARG A 50 -7.43 -4.82 5.06
C ARG A 50 -7.79 -4.56 6.52
N ALA A 51 -8.72 -5.33 7.09
CA ALA A 51 -9.08 -5.22 8.49
C ALA A 51 -7.88 -5.47 9.40
N ASP A 52 -7.13 -6.55 9.17
CA ASP A 52 -5.89 -6.86 9.89
C ASP A 52 -4.88 -5.71 9.83
N TYR A 53 -4.65 -5.16 8.62
CA TYR A 53 -3.74 -4.02 8.45
C TYR A 53 -4.21 -2.77 9.22
N LEU A 54 -5.51 -2.47 9.19
CA LEU A 54 -6.08 -1.29 9.86
C LEU A 54 -6.07 -1.46 11.39
N GLU A 55 -6.27 -2.69 11.88
CA GLU A 55 -6.13 -3.03 13.30
C GLU A 55 -4.68 -2.86 13.78
N ASP A 56 -3.72 -3.42 13.04
CA ASP A 56 -2.30 -3.25 13.34
C ASP A 56 -1.88 -1.77 13.29
N ALA A 57 -2.42 -1.02 12.34
CA ALA A 57 -2.22 0.42 12.23
C ALA A 57 -2.81 1.20 13.41
N HIS A 58 -3.98 0.81 13.89
CA HIS A 58 -4.58 1.39 15.10
C HIS A 58 -3.69 1.15 16.31
N GLN A 59 -3.27 -0.09 16.53
CA GLN A 59 -2.40 -0.43 17.66
C GLN A 59 -1.07 0.35 17.63
N ARG A 60 -0.49 0.57 16.43
CA ARG A 60 0.71 1.40 16.28
C ARG A 60 0.45 2.87 16.60
N LEU A 61 -0.67 3.44 16.14
CA LEU A 61 -1.04 4.82 16.47
C LEU A 61 -1.24 5.02 17.98
N GLU A 62 -1.91 4.08 18.66
CA GLU A 62 -2.08 4.12 20.12
C GLU A 62 -0.75 4.02 20.87
N ASN A 63 0.24 3.34 20.28
CA ASN A 63 1.61 3.27 20.80
C ASN A 63 2.49 4.49 20.43
N GLY A 64 1.90 5.52 19.82
CA GLY A 64 2.59 6.76 19.46
C GLY A 64 3.32 6.73 18.11
N GLU A 65 2.93 5.86 17.17
CA GLU A 65 3.43 5.90 15.79
C GLU A 65 3.18 7.28 15.18
N GLN A 66 4.24 7.88 14.65
CA GLN A 66 4.16 9.14 13.97
C GLN A 66 3.68 8.96 12.53
N VAL A 67 2.93 9.94 12.02
CA VAL A 67 2.46 9.98 10.64
C VAL A 67 2.72 11.35 10.04
N SER A 68 3.38 11.40 8.88
CA SER A 68 3.71 12.62 8.15
C SER A 68 3.11 12.65 6.74
N GLY A 69 3.16 13.83 6.12
CA GLY A 69 2.77 14.04 4.73
C GLY A 69 1.32 14.52 4.53
N PRO A 70 0.94 14.83 3.27
CA PRO A 70 -0.29 15.56 2.95
C PRO A 70 -1.59 14.80 3.30
N ALA A 71 -1.51 13.47 3.47
CA ALA A 71 -2.63 12.65 3.87
C ALA A 71 -2.59 12.18 5.33
N ALA A 72 -1.62 12.62 6.15
CA ALA A 72 -1.45 12.17 7.54
C ALA A 72 -2.74 12.31 8.36
N GLY A 73 -3.38 13.49 8.35
CA GLY A 73 -4.64 13.68 9.06
C GLY A 73 -5.77 12.76 8.57
N ARG A 74 -5.81 12.44 7.26
CA ARG A 74 -6.80 11.50 6.71
C ARG A 74 -6.51 10.06 7.12
N TYR A 75 -5.24 9.68 7.20
CA TYR A 75 -4.81 8.39 7.72
C TYR A 75 -5.30 8.23 9.17
N THR A 76 -4.92 9.14 10.06
CA THR A 76 -5.30 9.08 11.48
C THR A 76 -6.82 9.04 11.67
N GLN A 77 -7.56 9.89 10.96
CA GLN A 77 -9.03 9.88 11.00
C GLN A 77 -9.61 8.55 10.50
N ALA A 78 -9.06 7.97 9.45
CA ALA A 78 -9.51 6.69 8.90
C ALA A 78 -9.22 5.53 9.87
N ILE A 79 -8.08 5.52 10.54
CA ILE A 79 -7.76 4.47 11.52
C ILE A 79 -8.69 4.55 12.73
N HIS A 80 -8.94 5.73 13.31
CA HIS A 80 -9.91 5.87 14.39
C HIS A 80 -11.35 5.56 13.95
N LEU A 81 -11.71 5.88 12.70
CA LEU A 81 -12.99 5.50 12.12
C LEU A 81 -13.13 3.97 12.03
N PHE A 82 -12.06 3.29 11.61
CA PHE A 82 -12.03 1.84 11.53
C PHE A 82 -12.27 1.20 12.90
N ASP A 83 -11.49 1.58 13.90
CA ASP A 83 -11.64 1.07 15.27
C ASP A 83 -13.07 1.25 15.80
N ARG A 84 -13.62 2.48 15.71
CA ARG A 84 -14.97 2.79 16.18
C ARG A 84 -16.07 1.97 15.49
N GLN A 85 -15.95 1.72 14.17
CA GLN A 85 -17.04 1.12 13.37
C GLN A 85 -16.89 -0.39 13.16
N PHE A 86 -15.66 -0.90 13.19
CA PHE A 86 -15.32 -2.25 12.78
C PHE A 86 -14.47 -3.00 13.81
N GLY A 87 -14.04 -2.34 14.91
CA GLY A 87 -13.32 -2.98 16.00
C GLY A 87 -14.12 -4.13 16.63
N GLY A 88 -13.41 -5.21 16.99
CA GLY A 88 -14.00 -6.40 17.62
C GLY A 88 -13.61 -7.73 16.98
N ARG A 89 -13.98 -8.83 17.65
CA ARG A 89 -13.42 -10.18 17.41
C ARG A 89 -13.96 -10.91 16.17
N TYR A 90 -15.05 -10.45 15.55
CA TYR A 90 -15.68 -11.11 14.40
C TYR A 90 -16.30 -10.12 13.41
N MET A 91 -15.94 -10.26 12.13
CA MET A 91 -16.49 -9.45 11.04
C MET A 91 -17.57 -10.24 10.29
N SER A 92 -18.81 -9.75 10.32
CA SER A 92 -19.90 -10.28 9.51
C SER A 92 -19.75 -9.91 8.03
N ASN A 93 -20.42 -10.64 7.12
CA ASN A 93 -20.47 -10.31 5.69
C ASN A 93 -20.95 -8.87 5.42
N LYS A 94 -21.88 -8.37 6.22
CA LYS A 94 -22.39 -7.00 6.14
C LYS A 94 -21.31 -5.98 6.50
N GLN A 95 -20.56 -6.22 7.57
CA GLN A 95 -19.42 -5.38 7.95
C GLN A 95 -18.30 -5.44 6.91
N ALA A 96 -18.01 -6.62 6.35
CA ALA A 96 -17.03 -6.77 5.29
C ALA A 96 -17.40 -5.96 4.04
N ALA A 97 -18.67 -5.98 3.64
CA ALA A 97 -19.17 -5.16 2.54
C ALA A 97 -19.09 -3.65 2.85
N ALA A 98 -19.44 -3.24 4.07
CA ALA A 98 -19.35 -1.86 4.52
C ALA A 98 -17.90 -1.34 4.56
N LEU A 99 -16.96 -2.15 5.06
CA LEU A 99 -15.52 -1.83 5.07
C LEU A 99 -14.99 -1.65 3.65
N ARG A 100 -15.38 -2.51 2.71
CA ARG A 100 -14.99 -2.41 1.30
C ARG A 100 -15.52 -1.14 0.63
N ALA A 101 -16.76 -0.78 0.94
CA ALA A 101 -17.45 0.36 0.33
C ALA A 101 -17.03 1.72 0.92
N ASN A 102 -16.48 1.73 2.15
CA ASN A 102 -16.14 2.98 2.83
C ASN A 102 -14.95 3.68 2.16
N PRO A 103 -15.13 4.87 1.56
CA PRO A 103 -14.07 5.56 0.85
C PRO A 103 -12.95 6.06 1.77
N GLN A 104 -13.22 6.34 3.04
CA GLN A 104 -12.21 6.80 4.00
C GLN A 104 -11.24 5.67 4.39
N LEU A 105 -11.69 4.42 4.32
CA LEU A 105 -10.91 3.23 4.68
C LEU A 105 -10.16 2.62 3.48
N ARG A 106 -10.06 3.36 2.38
CA ARG A 106 -9.32 2.98 1.18
C ARG A 106 -7.84 3.30 1.35
N ILE A 107 -7.22 2.63 2.33
CA ILE A 107 -5.80 2.73 2.62
C ILE A 107 -5.07 1.55 1.94
N TYR A 108 -3.98 1.86 1.25
CA TYR A 108 -3.16 0.89 0.55
C TYR A 108 -1.69 1.13 0.87
N ASP A 109 -0.94 0.09 1.19
CA ASP A 109 0.51 0.18 1.32
C ASP A 109 1.19 0.09 -0.06
N ASN A 110 2.23 0.90 -0.28
CA ASN A 110 3.10 0.82 -1.45
C ASN A 110 4.57 0.80 -1.02
N PRO A 111 5.12 -0.39 -0.74
CA PRO A 111 6.48 -0.53 -0.23
C PRO A 111 7.57 -0.23 -1.28
N GLN A 112 7.24 -0.21 -2.57
CA GLN A 112 8.21 0.21 -3.60
C GLN A 112 8.48 1.72 -3.58
N GLN A 113 7.52 2.49 -3.07
CA GLN A 113 7.62 3.95 -2.93
C GLN A 113 7.70 4.40 -1.46
N PHE A 114 7.63 3.46 -0.52
CA PHE A 114 7.63 3.71 0.93
C PHE A 114 6.54 4.69 1.36
N VAL A 115 5.31 4.45 0.90
CA VAL A 115 4.16 5.30 1.24
C VAL A 115 2.94 4.47 1.61
N THR A 116 2.16 5.02 2.54
CA THR A 116 0.80 4.60 2.81
C THR A 116 -0.17 5.50 2.05
N CYS A 117 -0.83 4.95 1.04
CA CYS A 117 -1.75 5.67 0.16
C CYS A 117 -3.15 5.71 0.77
N CYS A 118 -3.53 6.87 1.32
CA CYS A 118 -4.90 7.19 1.71
C CYS A 118 -5.69 7.62 0.47
N TYR A 119 -6.23 6.66 -0.27
CA TYR A 119 -6.68 6.90 -1.63
C TYR A 119 -7.94 7.77 -1.70
N ASP A 120 -7.74 9.00 -2.17
CA ASP A 120 -8.78 9.86 -2.70
C ASP A 120 -8.54 10.01 -4.22
N GLN A 121 -9.54 9.62 -5.02
CA GLN A 121 -9.44 9.67 -6.47
C GLN A 121 -9.14 11.07 -6.99
N ALA A 122 -9.72 12.11 -6.40
CA ALA A 122 -9.51 13.50 -6.84
C ALA A 122 -8.05 13.94 -6.68
N LYS A 123 -7.32 13.33 -5.74
CA LYS A 123 -5.92 13.62 -5.40
C LYS A 123 -4.92 12.63 -6.02
N ALA A 124 -5.41 11.58 -6.70
CA ALA A 124 -4.59 10.48 -7.18
C ALA A 124 -3.81 10.83 -8.44
N LEU A 125 -2.58 11.35 -8.28
CA LEU A 125 -1.69 11.66 -9.42
C LEU A 125 -1.30 10.44 -10.27
N CYS A 126 -1.54 9.22 -9.77
CA CYS A 126 -1.39 8.00 -10.56
C CYS A 126 -2.48 7.84 -11.64
N HIS A 127 -3.56 8.62 -11.57
CA HIS A 127 -4.60 8.71 -12.59
C HIS A 127 -4.60 10.13 -13.20
N PRO A 128 -3.96 10.34 -14.36
CA PRO A 128 -3.95 11.64 -15.04
C PRO A 128 -5.37 12.15 -15.32
N ASP A 129 -6.26 11.25 -15.76
CA ASP A 129 -7.65 11.55 -16.13
C ASP A 129 -8.64 11.52 -14.95
N ARG A 130 -8.14 11.59 -13.70
CA ARG A 130 -8.96 11.49 -12.49
C ARG A 130 -10.15 12.46 -12.42
N GLN A 131 -10.08 13.58 -13.15
CA GLN A 131 -11.13 14.59 -13.25
C GLN A 131 -12.24 14.21 -14.25
N ALA A 132 -11.94 13.41 -15.27
CA ALA A 132 -12.88 13.06 -16.34
C ALA A 132 -13.68 11.77 -16.03
N THR A 133 -13.12 10.86 -15.22
CA THR A 133 -13.70 9.53 -14.97
C THR A 133 -14.04 9.30 -13.50
N ALA A 134 -14.74 10.24 -12.86
CA ALA A 134 -15.04 10.22 -11.42
C ALA A 134 -15.93 9.04 -10.96
N SER A 135 -16.50 8.25 -11.87
CA SER A 135 -17.60 7.32 -11.59
C SER A 135 -17.22 5.84 -11.41
N GLN A 136 -15.94 5.49 -11.26
CA GLN A 136 -15.55 4.09 -11.07
C GLN A 136 -14.76 3.92 -9.78
N HIS A 137 -15.13 2.91 -8.97
CA HIS A 137 -14.39 2.43 -7.79
C HIS A 137 -12.98 1.95 -8.18
N ARG A 138 -12.10 2.87 -8.58
CA ARG A 138 -10.78 2.55 -9.12
C ARG A 138 -9.78 2.44 -7.98
N SER A 139 -9.02 1.37 -7.91
CA SER A 139 -7.86 1.27 -7.02
C SER A 139 -6.75 2.25 -7.44
N PRO A 140 -5.81 2.60 -6.53
CA PRO A 140 -4.59 3.29 -6.95
C PRO A 140 -3.83 2.44 -7.96
N ASP A 141 -3.29 3.09 -8.99
CA ASP A 141 -2.21 2.50 -9.77
C ASP A 141 -0.90 2.71 -9.01
N VAL A 142 -0.45 1.65 -8.33
CA VAL A 142 0.77 1.66 -7.50
C VAL A 142 2.04 1.76 -8.34
N SER A 143 2.00 1.33 -9.61
CA SER A 143 3.14 1.40 -10.53
C SER A 143 3.39 2.83 -11.03
N HIS A 144 2.35 3.66 -11.04
CA HIS A 144 2.40 5.06 -11.45
C HIS A 144 2.35 6.04 -10.26
N CYS A 145 2.79 5.61 -9.08
CA CYS A 145 2.82 6.47 -7.90
C CYS A 145 3.82 7.63 -8.09
N ARG A 146 3.41 8.84 -7.70
CA ARG A 146 4.17 10.09 -7.89
C ARG A 146 4.55 10.72 -6.54
N PRO A 147 5.79 11.21 -6.33
CA PRO A 147 6.25 11.73 -5.03
C PRO A 147 5.44 12.90 -4.44
N GLY A 148 4.82 13.74 -5.28
CA GLY A 148 4.00 14.87 -4.85
C GLY A 148 2.50 14.56 -4.72
N CYS A 149 2.11 13.30 -4.65
CA CYS A 149 0.70 12.91 -4.61
C CYS A 149 0.05 13.26 -3.27
N GLY A 150 -1.09 13.95 -3.30
CA GLY A 150 -1.84 14.34 -2.09
C GLY A 150 -2.44 13.17 -1.30
N ASN A 151 -2.27 11.93 -1.76
CA ASN A 151 -2.67 10.69 -1.08
C ASN A 151 -1.58 10.08 -0.20
N ILE A 152 -0.39 10.66 -0.18
CA ILE A 152 0.74 10.12 0.58
C ILE A 152 0.58 10.45 2.06
N ALA A 153 0.53 9.41 2.88
CA ALA A 153 0.91 9.45 4.27
C ALA A 153 2.17 8.57 4.44
N ARG A 154 3.04 8.91 5.38
CA ARG A 154 4.20 8.08 5.75
C ARG A 154 4.18 7.85 7.25
N THR A 155 4.23 6.59 7.66
CA THR A 155 4.31 6.21 9.07
C THR A 155 5.73 5.83 9.44
N ASP A 156 6.01 5.64 10.73
CA ASP A 156 7.30 5.13 11.20
C ASP A 156 7.70 3.81 10.51
N GLN A 157 6.73 2.93 10.22
CA GLN A 157 7.00 1.70 9.46
C GLN A 157 7.55 1.99 8.05
N ASN A 158 7.03 3.01 7.38
CA ASN A 158 7.58 3.41 6.09
C ASN A 158 9.01 3.96 6.25
N VAL A 159 9.29 4.71 7.31
CA VAL A 159 10.63 5.24 7.59
C VAL A 159 11.62 4.10 7.90
N ILE A 160 11.21 3.07 8.63
CA ILE A 160 12.03 1.87 8.87
C ILE A 160 12.40 1.21 7.54
N GLN A 161 11.41 0.99 6.66
CA GLN A 161 11.66 0.41 5.32
C GLN A 161 12.60 1.29 4.47
N ILE A 162 12.50 2.62 4.59
CA ILE A 162 13.41 3.54 3.89
C ILE A 162 14.85 3.38 4.42
N ARG A 163 15.04 3.28 5.74
CA ARG A 163 16.37 3.07 6.34
C ARG A 163 16.99 1.75 5.87
N ASP A 164 16.20 0.68 5.82
CA ASP A 164 16.65 -0.62 5.31
C ASP A 164 17.06 -0.53 3.82
N ALA A 165 16.28 0.19 3.00
CA ALA A 165 16.59 0.41 1.60
C ALA A 165 17.87 1.25 1.40
N ILE A 166 18.07 2.30 2.22
CA ILE A 166 19.31 3.08 2.22
C ILE A 166 20.50 2.18 2.54
N ALA A 167 20.41 1.34 3.58
CA ALA A 167 21.49 0.43 3.96
C ALA A 167 21.82 -0.57 2.83
N GLN A 168 20.79 -1.10 2.14
CA GLN A 168 20.97 -1.96 0.97
C GLN A 168 21.68 -1.23 -0.17
N HIS A 169 21.27 0.01 -0.50
CA HIS A 169 21.91 0.80 -1.55
C HIS A 169 23.37 1.16 -1.19
N GLN A 170 23.66 1.45 0.07
CA GLN A 170 25.03 1.70 0.54
C GLN A 170 25.91 0.45 0.41
N ALA A 171 25.38 -0.73 0.76
CA ALA A 171 26.07 -2.00 0.56
C ALA A 171 26.34 -2.25 -0.94
N GLU A 172 25.38 -1.96 -1.81
CA GLU A 172 25.55 -2.10 -3.26
C GLU A 172 26.61 -1.12 -3.81
N ILE A 173 26.63 0.14 -3.36
CA ILE A 173 27.66 1.12 -3.76
C ILE A 173 29.07 0.65 -3.35
N SER A 174 29.20 0.07 -2.15
CA SER A 174 30.50 -0.38 -1.64
C SER A 174 31.03 -1.65 -2.33
N SER A 175 30.15 -2.40 -3.01
CA SER A 175 30.56 -3.58 -3.77
C SER A 175 31.49 -3.22 -4.96
N SER A 176 32.62 -3.92 -5.07
CA SER A 176 33.55 -3.78 -6.19
C SER A 176 32.95 -4.15 -7.55
N THR A 177 31.88 -4.95 -7.56
CA THR A 177 31.19 -5.40 -8.78
C THR A 177 30.18 -4.39 -9.33
N THR A 178 29.86 -3.33 -8.58
CA THR A 178 28.86 -2.32 -8.97
C THR A 178 29.47 -1.31 -9.95
N PRO A 179 28.95 -1.22 -11.19
CA PRO A 179 29.41 -0.25 -12.20
C PRO A 179 29.31 1.19 -11.72
N ILE A 180 30.30 2.02 -12.06
CA ILE A 180 30.38 3.43 -11.66
C ILE A 180 29.08 4.22 -11.97
N PRO A 181 28.44 4.09 -13.15
CA PRO A 181 27.19 4.81 -13.42
C PRO A 181 26.02 4.40 -12.52
N LEU A 182 26.01 3.15 -12.03
CA LEU A 182 24.98 2.70 -11.10
C LEU A 182 25.20 3.27 -9.70
N ARG A 183 26.46 3.42 -9.26
CA ARG A 183 26.78 4.04 -7.96
C ARG A 183 26.20 5.45 -7.85
N GLY A 184 26.42 6.30 -8.87
CA GLY A 184 25.86 7.65 -8.88
C GLY A 184 24.32 7.68 -8.84
N ARG A 185 23.64 6.72 -9.48
CA ARG A 185 22.16 6.60 -9.39
C ARG A 185 21.70 6.17 -7.99
N LEU A 186 22.42 5.24 -7.37
CA LEU A 186 22.13 4.78 -6.02
C LEU A 186 22.36 5.89 -4.99
N GLU A 187 23.41 6.70 -5.15
CA GLU A 187 23.67 7.88 -4.32
C GLU A 187 22.51 8.89 -4.42
N GLN A 188 22.07 9.22 -5.64
CA GLN A 188 20.89 10.08 -5.84
C GLN A 188 19.64 9.51 -5.20
N ARG A 189 19.45 8.18 -5.27
CA ARG A 189 18.31 7.52 -4.62
C ARG A 189 18.40 7.61 -3.11
N ILE A 190 19.58 7.40 -2.52
CA ILE A 190 19.82 7.56 -1.08
C ILE A 190 19.50 8.98 -0.65
N THR A 191 19.99 10.00 -1.36
CA THR A 191 19.69 11.41 -1.03
C THR A 191 18.19 11.68 -1.03
N ALA A 192 17.46 11.23 -2.06
CA ALA A 192 16.01 11.40 -2.12
C ALA A 192 15.28 10.68 -0.97
N LEU A 193 15.77 9.51 -0.56
CA LEU A 193 15.22 8.76 0.57
C LEU A 193 15.54 9.42 1.91
N GLN A 194 16.72 10.01 2.07
CA GLN A 194 17.10 10.77 3.27
C GLN A 194 16.21 11.98 3.47
N THR A 195 15.93 12.75 2.41
CA THR A 195 14.98 13.87 2.49
C THR A 195 13.61 13.45 3.04
N ILE A 196 13.13 12.26 2.67
CA ILE A 196 11.85 11.74 3.20
C ILE A 196 11.93 11.43 4.71
N ILE A 197 13.07 10.91 5.18
CA ILE A 197 13.28 10.67 6.61
C ILE A 197 13.31 12.01 7.35
N ASP A 198 14.04 13.00 6.83
CA ASP A 198 14.17 14.32 7.43
C ASP A 198 12.80 15.02 7.53
N GLU A 199 12.02 15.02 6.43
CA GLU A 199 10.64 15.52 6.40
C GLU A 199 9.77 14.87 7.48
N HIS A 200 9.85 13.55 7.63
CA HIS A 200 9.08 12.84 8.65
C HIS A 200 9.53 13.22 10.07
N GLN A 201 10.83 13.34 10.32
CA GLN A 201 11.34 13.72 11.64
C GLN A 201 11.04 15.18 12.00
N ASP A 202 10.98 16.08 11.02
CA ASP A 202 10.62 17.48 11.24
C ASP A 202 9.14 17.65 11.58
N ASP A 203 8.25 16.87 10.95
CA ASP A 203 6.82 16.80 11.31
C ASP A 203 6.60 16.24 12.74
N ALA A 204 7.62 15.66 13.37
CA ALA A 204 7.55 15.11 14.73
C ALA A 204 7.74 16.16 15.82
N LYS A 205 8.27 17.34 15.45
CA LYS A 205 8.60 18.38 16.40
C LYS A 205 7.31 19.05 16.88
N PRO A 206 7.11 19.17 18.21
CA PRO A 206 5.89 19.73 18.81
C PRO A 206 5.70 21.23 18.51
#